data_AF-A0A414J3N6-F1
#
_entry.id   AF-A0A414J3N6-F1
#
_cell.length_a   1.000
_cell.length_b   1.000
_cell.length_c   1.000
_cell.angle_alpha   90.00
_cell.angle_beta   90.00
_cell.angle_gamma   90.00
#
_symmetry.space_group_name_H-M   'P 1'
#
loop_
_entity.id
_entity.type
_entity.pdbx_description
1 polymer ?
#
loop_
_entity_poly.entity_id
_entity_poly.type
_entity_poly.pdbx_seq_one_letter_code
_entity_poly.pdbx_strand_id
1 'polypeptide(L)' 'MLTVSKLNKEIFTKDIKCVSLGKLSSEVTEFILKKRPDLTDIISAKQEIIFWANRVAHTERHKNDFMSDVEYFQGE' A
#
# COMPACT_ATOMS: atom_id res chain seq x y z
N MET A 1 6.44 10.22 9.48
CA MET A 1 5.57 9.12 9.02
C MET A 1 6.21 7.82 9.47
N LEU A 2 5.46 6.92 10.09
CA LEU A 2 6.00 5.64 10.56
C LEU A 2 6.20 4.72 9.36
N THR A 3 7.42 4.19 9.17
CA THR A 3 7.69 3.17 8.15
C THR A 3 7.55 1.80 8.79
N VAL A 4 6.84 0.89 8.12
CA VAL A 4 6.56 -0.46 8.61
C VAL A 4 6.97 -1.48 7.56
N SER A 5 7.47 -2.63 8.00
CA SER A 5 7.77 -3.77 7.13
C SER A 5 6.56 -4.64 6.82
N LYS A 6 5.48 -4.49 7.60
CA LYS A 6 4.23 -5.24 7.46
C LYS A 6 3.05 -4.37 7.87
N LEU A 7 1.95 -4.45 7.13
CA LEU A 7 0.69 -3.82 7.50
C LEU A 7 -0.01 -4.64 8.58
N ASN A 8 -0.45 -3.97 9.64
CA ASN A 8 -1.32 -4.53 10.66
C ASN A 8 -2.30 -3.42 11.07
N LYS A 9 -3.60 -3.75 11.17
CA LYS A 9 -4.65 -2.82 11.58
C LYS A 9 -4.38 -2.16 12.93
N GLU A 10 -3.70 -2.86 13.84
CA GLU A 10 -3.35 -2.38 15.19
C GLU A 10 -2.34 -1.23 15.18
N ILE A 11 -1.62 -1.05 14.06
CA ILE A 11 -0.67 0.06 13.88
C ILE A 11 -1.43 1.40 13.75
N PHE A 12 -2.67 1.37 13.24
CA PHE A 12 -3.46 2.57 13.04
C PHE A 12 -4.18 2.94 14.35
N THR A 13 -3.77 4.04 14.94
CA THR A 13 -4.36 4.62 16.15
C THR A 13 -5.00 5.98 15.84
N LYS A 14 -5.58 6.65 16.85
CA LYS A 14 -6.09 8.02 16.68
C LYS A 14 -5.01 8.98 16.15
N ASP A 15 -3.76 8.72 16.49
CA ASP A 15 -2.61 9.57 16.15
C ASP A 15 -1.87 9.10 14.88
N ILE A 16 -2.03 7.84 14.48
CA ILE A 16 -1.37 7.26 13.31
C ILE A 16 -2.40 6.99 12.21
N LYS A 17 -2.59 7.99 11.33
CA LYS A 17 -3.54 7.92 10.20
C LYS A 17 -2.95 7.32 8.93
N CYS A 18 -1.63 7.30 8.80
CA CYS A 18 -0.93 6.70 7.67
C CYS A 18 0.43 6.16 8.06
N VAL A 19 0.89 5.18 7.30
CA VAL A 19 2.21 4.55 7.41
C VAL A 19 2.87 4.49 6.04
N SER A 20 4.19 4.38 6.02
CA SER A 20 4.95 4.07 4.82
C SER A 20 5.29 2.59 4.74
N LEU A 21 5.22 2.02 3.54
CA LEU A 21 5.78 0.69 3.23
C LEU A 21 7.21 0.77 2.69
N GLY A 22 7.82 1.95 2.75
CA GLY A 22 9.11 2.25 2.15
C GLY A 22 8.96 2.74 0.71
N LYS A 23 10.02 2.56 -0.07
CA LYS A 23 10.13 3.07 -1.44
C LYS A 23 10.28 1.89 -2.39
N LEU A 24 9.81 2.07 -3.62
CA LEU A 24 10.20 1.17 -4.70
C LEU A 24 11.70 1.33 -4.95
N SER A 25 12.37 0.20 -5.20
CA SER A 25 13.75 0.25 -5.68
C SER A 25 13.81 0.96 -7.04
N SER A 26 14.97 1.50 -7.38
CA SER A 26 15.19 2.13 -8.70
C SER A 26 14.90 1.15 -9.83
N GLU A 27 15.32 -0.11 -9.69
CA GLU A 27 15.08 -1.16 -10.69
C GLU A 27 13.58 -1.39 -10.95
N VAL A 28 12.77 -1.52 -9.89
CA VAL A 28 11.33 -1.71 -10.03
C VAL A 28 10.67 -0.46 -10.61
N THR A 29 11.12 0.72 -10.18
CA THR A 29 10.63 2.00 -10.72
C THR A 29 10.88 2.09 -12.22
N GLU A 30 12.11 1.82 -12.67
CA GLU A 30 12.49 1.82 -14.08
C GLU A 30 11.69 0.79 -14.89
N PHE A 31 11.49 -0.41 -14.35
CA PHE A 31 10.67 -1.44 -14.99
C PHE A 31 9.23 -0.96 -15.22
N ILE A 32 8.59 -0.37 -14.21
CA ILE A 32 7.22 0.15 -14.31
C ILE A 32 7.17 1.27 -15.35
N LEU A 33 8.07 2.26 -15.27
CA LEU A 33 8.07 3.40 -16.19
C LEU A 33 8.35 2.99 -17.64
N LYS A 34 9.17 1.94 -17.86
CA LYS A 34 9.37 1.37 -19.19
C LYS A 34 8.09 0.79 -19.79
N LYS A 35 7.21 0.22 -18.97
CA LYS A 35 5.93 -0.37 -19.41
C LYS A 35 4.79 0.63 -19.42
N ARG A 36 4.84 1.63 -18.54
CA ARG A 36 3.82 2.66 -18.32
C ARG A 36 4.48 4.03 -18.21
N PRO A 37 4.96 4.60 -19.34
CA PRO A 37 5.63 5.90 -19.35
C PRO A 37 4.72 7.05 -18.87
N ASP A 38 3.40 6.86 -18.98
CA ASP A 38 2.38 7.78 -18.48
C ASP A 38 2.45 8.00 -16.96
N LEU A 39 3.13 7.12 -16.22
CA LEU A 39 3.29 7.22 -14.77
C LEU A 39 4.56 7.96 -14.34
N THR A 40 5.34 8.55 -15.26
CA THR A 40 6.63 9.19 -14.97
C THR A 40 6.53 10.30 -13.92
N ASP A 41 5.46 11.08 -13.94
CA ASP A 41 5.24 12.15 -12.96
C ASP A 41 4.54 11.67 -11.68
N ILE A 42 4.14 10.39 -11.64
CA ILE A 42 3.36 9.79 -10.55
C ILE A 42 4.23 8.88 -9.68
N ILE A 43 5.18 8.17 -10.28
CA ILE A 43 6.01 7.17 -9.61
C ILE A 43 7.47 7.58 -9.69
N SER A 44 8.14 7.65 -8.53
CA SER A 44 9.59 7.80 -8.46
C SER A 44 10.19 6.95 -7.34
N ALA A 45 11.46 6.56 -7.49
CA ALA A 45 12.20 5.83 -6.47
C ALA A 45 12.43 6.64 -5.17
N LYS A 46 12.14 7.95 -5.20
CA LYS A 46 12.22 8.82 -4.01
C LYS A 46 10.92 8.84 -3.22
N GLN A 47 9.81 8.43 -3.83
CA GLN A 47 8.47 8.52 -3.28
C GLN A 47 8.18 7.34 -2.36
N GLU A 48 7.68 7.67 -1.17
CA GLU A 48 7.21 6.68 -0.20
C GLU A 48 5.88 6.08 -0.69
N ILE A 49 5.72 4.78 -0.52
CA ILE A 49 4.46 4.08 -0.70
C ILE A 49 3.64 4.29 0.57
N ILE A 50 2.66 5.20 0.51
CA ILE A 50 1.85 5.59 1.66
C ILE A 50 0.57 4.74 1.72
N PHE A 51 0.32 4.15 2.88
CA PHE A 51 -0.92 3.46 3.18
C PHE A 51 -1.71 4.20 4.27
N TRP A 52 -3.01 4.43 4.03
CA TRP A 52 -3.87 5.20 4.91
C TRP A 52 -4.84 4.31 5.69
N ALA A 53 -5.09 4.64 6.96
CA ALA A 53 -5.97 3.89 7.85
C ALA A 53 -7.38 3.69 7.29
N ASN A 54 -7.92 4.73 6.63
CA ASN A 54 -9.25 4.68 6.01
C ASN A 54 -9.36 3.66 4.87
N ARG A 55 -8.23 3.22 4.28
CA ARG A 55 -8.21 2.17 3.27
C ARG A 55 -8.35 0.78 3.89
N VAL A 56 -7.81 0.53 5.09
CA VAL A 56 -8.08 -0.71 5.84
C VAL A 56 -9.57 -0.87 6.10
N ALA A 57 -10.20 0.15 6.70
CA ALA A 57 -11.63 0.14 7.00
C ALA A 57 -12.52 0.12 5.73
N HIS A 58 -11.99 0.54 4.58
CA HIS A 58 -12.68 0.35 3.30
C HIS A 58 -12.59 -1.10 2.87
N THR A 59 -11.40 -1.70 2.80
CA THR A 59 -11.21 -3.10 2.44
C THR A 59 -12.03 -4.05 3.33
N GLU A 60 -12.10 -3.81 4.65
CA GLU A 60 -12.93 -4.60 5.57
C GLU A 60 -14.43 -4.52 5.25
N ARG A 61 -14.94 -3.35 4.86
CA ARG A 61 -16.34 -3.18 4.44
C ARG A 61 -16.66 -3.86 3.10
N HIS A 62 -15.64 -4.11 2.30
CA HIS A 62 -15.72 -4.76 1.00
C HIS A 62 -15.26 -6.23 1.05
N LYS A 63 -15.21 -6.86 2.24
CA LYS A 63 -14.83 -8.27 2.39
C LYS A 63 -15.65 -9.22 1.49
N ASN A 64 -16.92 -8.91 1.25
CA ASN A 64 -17.81 -9.72 0.42
C ASN A 64 -17.53 -9.60 -1.09
N ASP A 65 -16.67 -8.68 -1.52
CA ASP A 65 -16.26 -8.53 -2.92
C ASP A 65 -15.16 -9.55 -3.31
N PHE A 66 -14.60 -10.28 -2.33
CA PHE A 66 -13.58 -11.32 -2.53
C PHE A 66 -14.23 -12.69 -2.70
N MET A 67 -13.60 -13.58 -3.47
CA MET A 67 -14.17 -14.91 -3.79
C MET A 67 -14.16 -15.85 -2.58
N SER A 68 -13.32 -15.56 -1.58
CA SER A 68 -13.28 -16.31 -0.32
C SER A 68 -12.60 -15.54 0.81
N ASP A 69 -12.87 -15.95 2.05
CA ASP A 69 -12.14 -15.50 3.22
C ASP A 69 -10.63 -15.81 3.10
N VAL A 70 -10.26 -16.92 2.47
CA VAL A 70 -8.85 -17.29 2.24
C VAL A 70 -8.16 -16.25 1.36
N GLU A 71 -8.80 -15.83 0.27
CA GLU A 71 -8.29 -14.79 -0.61
C GLU A 71 -8.18 -13.44 0.12
N TYR A 72 -9.17 -13.12 0.96
CA TYR A 72 -9.16 -11.90 1.76
C TYR A 72 -8.03 -11.86 2.81
N PHE A 73 -7.79 -12.96 3.53
CA PHE A 73 -6.79 -13.03 4.60
C PHE A 73 -5.37 -13.42 4.14
N GLN A 74 -5.17 -13.87 2.89
CA GLN A 74 -3.84 -14.18 2.35
C GLN A 74 -2.93 -12.96 2.17
N GLY A 75 -3.46 -11.74 2.31
CA GLY A 75 -2.69 -10.49 2.29
C GLY A 75 -2.20 -10.00 3.65
N GLU A 76 -2.54 -10.69 4.75
CA GLU A 76 -2.11 -10.37 6.13
C GLU A 76 -0.93 -11.19 6.64
#